data_AF-A0A6A6YTI2-F1
#
_entry.id   AF-A0A6A6YTI2-F1
#
_cell.length_a   1.000
_cell.length_b   1.000
_cell.length_c   1.000
_cell.angle_alpha   90.00
_cell.angle_beta   90.00
_cell.angle_gamma   90.00
#
_symmetry.space_group_name_H-M   'P 1'
#
loop_
_entity.id
_entity.type
_entity.pdbx_description
1 polymer ?
#
loop_
_entity_poly.entity_id
_entity_poly.type
_entity_poly.pdbx_seq_one_letter_code
_entity_poly.pdbx_strand_id
1 'polypeptide(L)' 'VTEYTKRQLTVPHDILPVISAIAKCIATRTGGTYLAGLWKETLHLDLLWWISDPEDPIHQHGDRPNSWRGPSWSWIGVQG' A
#
# COMPACT_ATOMS: atom_id res chain seq x y z
N VAL A 1 4.48 -8.99 -2.35
CA VAL A 1 4.02 -7.86 -1.50
C VAL A 1 4.84 -7.75 -0.22
N THR A 2 5.40 -8.86 0.29
CA THR A 2 6.32 -8.92 1.44
C THR A 2 7.65 -8.18 1.28
N GLU A 3 8.18 -8.07 0.05
CA GLU A 3 9.41 -7.31 -0.24
C GLU A 3 9.22 -5.78 -0.19
N TYR A 4 7.97 -5.29 -0.25
CA TYR A 4 7.70 -3.85 -0.21
C TYR A 4 7.60 -3.31 1.23
N THR A 5 7.25 -4.16 2.20
CA THR A 5 7.13 -3.77 3.62
C THR A 5 8.48 -3.59 4.29
N LYS A 6 9.53 -4.34 3.90
CA LYS A 6 10.86 -4.29 4.57
C LYS A 6 11.78 -3.14 4.12
N ARG A 7 11.38 -2.35 3.12
CA ARG A 7 12.20 -1.23 2.64
C ARG A 7 11.66 0.07 3.23
N GLN A 8 12.45 0.66 4.14
CA GLN A 8 12.26 2.05 4.53
C GLN A 8 12.31 2.92 3.27
N LEU A 9 11.15 3.44 2.88
CA LEU A 9 11.03 4.32 1.73
C LEU A 9 11.67 5.66 2.10
N THR A 10 12.80 5.97 1.47
CA THR A 10 13.62 7.17 1.74
C THR A 10 12.81 8.47 1.64
N VAL A 11 11.75 8.47 0.81
CA VAL A 11 10.75 9.54 0.74
C VAL A 11 9.35 8.91 0.80
N PRO A 12 8.69 8.91 1.97
CA PRO A 12 7.41 8.22 2.15
C PRO A 12 6.23 8.80 1.34
N HIS A 13 6.38 10.02 0.83
CA HIS A 13 5.33 10.74 0.10
C HIS A 13 5.28 10.39 -1.41
N ASP A 14 6.37 9.84 -1.96
CA ASP A 14 6.53 9.63 -3.42
C ASP A 14 6.08 8.25 -3.91
N ILE A 15 5.51 7.43 -3.02
CA ILE A 15 5.05 6.07 -3.34
C ILE A 15 3.95 6.08 -4.40
N LEU A 16 2.99 7.01 -4.28
CA LEU A 16 1.86 7.13 -5.19
C LEU A 16 2.30 7.48 -6.61
N PRO A 17 3.13 8.52 -6.84
CA PRO A 17 3.70 8.81 -8.14
C PRO A 17 4.43 7.60 -8.76
N VAL A 18 5.30 6.94 -7.99
CA VAL A 18 6.14 5.83 -8.47
C VAL A 18 5.30 4.65 -8.97
N ILE A 19 4.22 4.32 -8.27
CA ILE A 19 3.41 3.14 -8.57
C ILE A 19 2.25 3.47 -9.51
N SER A 20 1.82 4.74 -9.57
CA SER A 20 0.71 5.18 -10.42
C SER A 20 0.91 4.89 -11.90
N ALA A 21 2.14 5.00 -12.42
CA ALA A 21 2.43 4.69 -13.83
C ALA A 21 2.22 3.21 -14.14
N ILE A 22 2.71 2.32 -13.26
CA ILE A 22 2.54 0.87 -13.39
C ILE A 22 1.07 0.49 -13.23
N ALA A 23 0.41 1.04 -12.22
CA ALA A 23 -1.01 0.84 -12.00
C ALA A 23 -1.83 1.29 -13.20
N LYS A 24 -1.49 2.43 -13.83
CA LYS A 24 -2.16 2.90 -15.05
C LYS A 24 -1.98 1.93 -16.22
N CYS A 25 -0.78 1.37 -16.39
CA CYS A 25 -0.52 0.34 -17.41
C CYS A 25 -1.30 -0.97 -17.16
N ILE A 26 -1.50 -1.34 -15.90
CA ILE A 26 -2.32 -2.51 -15.55
C ILE A 26 -3.79 -2.20 -15.78
N ALA A 27 -4.27 -1.04 -15.31
CA ALA A 27 -5.64 -0.56 -15.47
C ALA A 27 -6.07 -0.50 -16.94
N THR A 28 -5.20 -0.04 -17.84
CA THR A 28 -5.50 -0.01 -19.28
C THR A 28 -5.63 -1.40 -19.90
N ARG A 29 -5.00 -2.42 -19.32
CA ARG A 29 -5.06 -3.81 -19.79
C ARG A 29 -6.17 -4.63 -19.14
N THR A 30 -6.46 -4.39 -17.87
CA THR A 30 -7.47 -5.14 -17.09
C THR A 30 -8.83 -4.44 -17.06
N GLY A 31 -8.88 -3.15 -17.41
CA GLY A 31 -10.07 -2.31 -17.25
C GLY A 31 -10.36 -1.93 -15.79
N GLY A 32 -9.45 -2.25 -14.86
CA GLY A 32 -9.64 -2.02 -13.43
C GLY A 32 -9.45 -0.56 -13.00
N THR A 33 -10.09 -0.17 -11.91
CA THR A 33 -10.02 1.17 -11.33
C THR A 33 -9.03 1.18 -10.18
N TYR A 34 -7.89 1.83 -10.36
CA TYR A 34 -6.89 1.96 -9.30
C TYR A 34 -7.25 3.07 -8.32
N LEU A 35 -7.33 2.72 -7.03
CA LEU A 35 -7.69 3.59 -5.91
C LEU A 35 -6.58 3.55 -4.86
N ALA A 36 -5.72 4.58 -4.89
CA ALA A 36 -4.74 4.87 -3.84
C ALA A 36 -4.04 3.62 -3.29
N GLY A 37 -3.48 2.75 -4.15
CA GLY A 37 -2.83 1.51 -3.73
C GLY A 37 -3.58 0.22 -4.05
N LEU A 38 -4.90 0.29 -4.18
CA LEU A 38 -5.80 -0.86 -4.29
C LEU A 38 -6.59 -0.83 -5.60
N TRP A 39 -7.31 -1.91 -5.91
CA TRP A 39 -8.23 -1.96 -7.05
C TRP A 39 -9.65 -1.94 -6.56
N LYS A 40 -10.51 -1.11 -7.17
CA LYS A 40 -11.92 -0.98 -6.78
C LYS A 40 -12.66 -2.31 -6.91
N GLU A 41 -12.33 -3.09 -7.94
CA GLU A 41 -12.99 -4.34 -8.29
C GLU A 41 -12.68 -5.45 -7.27
N THR A 42 -11.48 -5.43 -6.69
CA THR A 42 -11.05 -6.38 -5.65
C THR A 42 -10.99 -5.74 -4.27
N LEU A 43 -11.62 -4.57 -4.07
CA LEU A 43 -11.48 -3.77 -2.86
C LEU A 43 -11.82 -4.56 -1.58
N HIS A 44 -12.83 -5.41 -1.64
CA HIS A 44 -13.24 -6.27 -0.52
C HIS A 44 -12.16 -7.28 -0.08
N LEU A 45 -11.36 -7.79 -1.01
CA LEU A 45 -10.21 -8.66 -0.71
C LEU A 45 -8.98 -7.83 -0.36
N ASP A 46 -8.79 -6.73 -1.08
CA ASP A 46 -7.66 -5.83 -0.94
C ASP A 46 -7.65 -5.12 0.42
N LEU A 47 -8.80 -4.99 1.10
CA LEU A 47 -8.93 -4.46 2.46
C LEU A 47 -8.58 -5.49 3.55
N LEU A 48 -8.44 -6.77 3.23
CA LEU A 48 -8.06 -7.83 4.18
C LEU A 48 -6.54 -7.98 4.35
N TRP A 49 -5.77 -7.05 3.80
CA TRP A 49 -4.33 -7.03 3.91
C TRP A 49 -3.89 -6.78 5.37
N TRP A 50 -2.79 -7.40 5.77
CA TRP A 50 -2.20 -7.27 7.11
C TRP A 50 -0.68 -7.34 7.02
N ILE A 51 0.01 -6.83 8.03
CA ILE A 51 1.47 -6.81 8.07
C ILE A 51 1.94 -7.97 8.93
N SER A 52 2.59 -8.94 8.31
CA SER A 52 3.29 -9.99 9.04
C SER A 52 4.77 -9.63 9.12
N ASP A 53 5.19 -9.06 10.25
CA ASP A 53 6.62 -8.95 10.55
C ASP A 53 7.04 -10.06 11.54
N PRO A 54 7.78 -11.08 11.08
CA PRO A 54 8.27 -12.13 11.97
C PRO A 54 9.36 -11.63 12.94
N GLU A 55 9.98 -10.48 12.66
CA GLU A 55 11.02 -9.86 13.51
C GLU A 55 10.42 -8.89 14.54
N ASP A 56 9.21 -8.37 14.31
CA ASP A 56 8.44 -7.55 15.25
C ASP A 56 7.01 -8.12 15.46
N PRO A 57 6.84 -9.10 16.36
CA PRO A 57 5.54 -9.69 16.66
C PRO A 57 4.60 -8.74 17.42
N ILE A 58 5.07 -7.56 17.85
CA ILE A 58 4.27 -6.58 18.59
C ILE A 58 3.58 -5.62 17.60
N HIS A 59 4.23 -5.27 16.49
CA HIS A 59 3.71 -4.31 15.49
C HIS A 59 3.15 -5.00 14.23
N GLN A 60 2.31 -6.02 14.40
CA GLN A 60 1.64 -6.78 13.31
C GLN A 60 0.63 -5.95 12.48
N HIS A 61 0.45 -4.68 12.80
CA HIS A 61 -0.48 -3.78 12.12
C HIS A 61 0.24 -2.63 11.38
N GLY A 62 1.56 -2.54 11.51
CA GLY A 62 2.39 -1.42 11.05
C GLY A 62 2.06 -0.10 11.75
N ASP A 63 3.04 0.78 11.81
CA ASP A 63 2.85 2.06 12.48
C ASP A 63 2.13 3.06 11.56
N ARG A 64 1.22 3.84 12.13
CA ARG A 64 0.62 4.94 11.39
C ARG A 64 1.63 6.10 11.36
N PRO A 65 2.00 6.61 10.18
CA PRO A 65 2.93 7.72 10.11
C PRO A 65 2.33 9.00 10.72
N ASN A 66 3.18 9.78 11.38
CA ASN A 66 2.81 11.09 11.95
C ASN A 66 2.34 12.10 10.90
N SER A 67 2.67 11.89 9.62
CA SER A 67 2.20 12.70 8.49
C SER A 67 1.25 11.90 7.60
N TRP A 68 0.18 12.55 7.15
CA TRP A 68 -0.81 11.94 6.25
C TRP A 68 -0.15 11.53 4.92
N ARG A 69 -0.16 10.23 4.59
CA ARG A 69 0.36 9.68 3.33
C ARG A 69 -0.71 9.23 2.35
N GLY A 70 -1.93 9.02 2.83
CA GLY A 70 -2.97 8.38 2.04
C GLY A 70 -4.13 7.95 2.92
N PRO A 71 -5.19 7.42 2.30
CA PRO A 71 -6.38 7.01 3.02
C PRO A 71 -6.07 5.90 4.04
N SER A 72 -6.74 5.94 5.19
CA SER A 72 -6.52 5.01 6.31
C SER A 72 -6.85 3.55 6.00
N TRP A 73 -7.61 3.31 4.94
CA TRP A 73 -8.02 1.97 4.50
C TRP A 73 -7.07 1.37 3.46
N SER A 74 -6.01 2.09 3.07
CA SER A 74 -5.01 1.61 2.12
C SER A 74 -3.67 1.34 2.79
N TRP A 75 -2.92 0.39 2.25
CA TRP A 75 -1.56 0.07 2.69
C TRP A 75 -0.58 1.24 2.58
N ILE A 76 -0.83 2.23 1.72
CA ILE A 76 -0.02 3.47 1.67
C ILE A 76 -0.13 4.30 2.95
N GLY A 77 -1.23 4.15 3.68
CA GLY A 77 -1.46 4.82 4.96
C GLY A 77 -0.66 4.24 6.12
N VAL A 78 0.10 3.17 5.92
CA VAL A 78 0.83 2.46 6.97
C VAL A 78 2.34 2.49 6.69
N GLN A 79 3.14 2.50 7.76
CA GLN A 79 4.59 2.42 7.74
C GLN A 79 5.01 1.02 8.18
N GLY A 80 5.84 0.38 7.35
CA GLY A 80 6.62 -0.80 7.71
C GLY A 80 8.08 -0.44 7.96
#